data_AF-A0A9X2Q6C1-F1
#
_entry.id   AF-A0A9X2Q6C1-F1
#
_cell.length_a   1.000
_cell.length_b   1.000
_cell.length_c   1.000
_cell.angle_alpha   90.00
_cell.angle_beta   90.00
_cell.angle_gamma   90.00
#
_symmetry.space_group_name_H-M   'P 1'
#
loop_
_entity.id
_entity.type
_entity.pdbx_description
1 polymer ?
#
loop_
_entity_poly.entity_id
_entity_poly.type
_entity_poly.pdbx_seq_one_letter_code
_entity_poly.pdbx_strand_id
1 'polypeptide(L)'
;MRSDDLRQRCFCSHSTLNSHYESLVTAPEEELRDIMRSLDLSLDERQLSLERRADDPRAQADKFARLGEAIDASSQGRWREELDRPEVQAFEGIAGQQLEALGYDLATPK
;
A
#
# COMPACT_ATOMS: atom_id res chain seq x y z
N MET A 1 -5.43 -17.21 52.20
CA MET A 1 -5.47 -15.82 51.66
C MET A 1 -4.04 -15.44 51.27
N ARG A 2 -3.68 -15.71 50.01
CA ARG A 2 -2.55 -15.11 49.29
C ARG A 2 -3.03 -14.98 47.85
N SER A 3 -3.59 -13.81 47.57
CA SER A 3 -3.92 -13.35 46.23
C SER A 3 -2.63 -12.78 45.64
N ASP A 4 -2.22 -13.28 44.49
CA ASP A 4 -1.29 -12.66 43.54
C ASP A 4 -1.60 -13.37 42.20
N ASP A 5 -2.71 -13.03 41.54
CA ASP A 5 -2.77 -11.96 40.53
C ASP A 5 -1.59 -12.02 39.54
N LEU A 6 -1.55 -13.10 38.74
CA LEU A 6 -0.75 -13.17 37.52
C LEU A 6 -1.40 -12.28 36.45
N ARG A 7 -1.24 -10.97 36.69
CA ARG A 7 -1.55 -9.89 35.76
C ARG A 7 -0.92 -10.13 34.41
N GLN A 8 -1.76 -9.89 33.40
CA GLN A 8 -1.41 -9.08 32.24
C GLN A 8 -0.05 -9.39 31.60
N ARG A 9 -0.05 -10.34 30.66
CA ARG A 9 0.89 -10.27 29.54
C ARG A 9 0.56 -9.01 28.74
N CYS A 10 1.18 -7.88 29.08
CA CYS A 10 1.26 -6.71 28.21
C CYS A 10 2.06 -7.12 26.96
N PHE A 11 1.37 -7.31 25.84
CA PHE A 11 2.00 -7.30 24.52
C PHE A 11 2.34 -5.84 24.18
N CYS A 12 3.58 -5.44 24.43
CA CYS A 12 4.10 -4.16 23.96
C CYS A 12 4.34 -4.23 22.44
N SER A 13 3.52 -3.46 21.71
CA SER A 13 3.73 -2.82 20.39
C SER A 13 4.27 -3.68 19.24
N HIS A 14 3.35 -4.25 18.44
CA HIS A 14 3.63 -4.35 17.00
C HIS A 14 3.30 -2.99 16.39
N SER A 15 4.32 -2.25 15.93
CA SER A 15 4.11 -1.02 15.17
C SER A 15 3.75 -1.39 13.73
N THR A 16 2.53 -1.05 13.31
CA THR A 16 2.11 -1.17 11.91
C THR A 16 2.56 0.07 11.14
N LEU A 17 3.19 -0.12 9.98
CA LEU A 17 3.44 0.94 9.01
C LEU A 17 2.28 0.97 8.00
N ASN A 18 1.70 2.15 7.79
CA ASN A 18 0.79 2.40 6.67
C ASN A 18 1.59 3.02 5.53
N SER A 19 1.49 2.44 4.34
CA SER A 19 2.05 3.00 3.10
C SER A 19 0.98 3.01 2.04
N HIS A 20 0.88 4.12 1.32
CA HIS A 20 -0.07 4.28 0.21
C HIS A 20 0.59 3.80 -1.08
N TYR A 21 -0.11 2.97 -1.84
CA TYR A 21 0.36 2.52 -3.15
C TYR A 21 0.66 3.71 -4.07
N GLU A 22 -0.14 4.78 -3.96
CA GLU A 22 0.02 6.01 -4.73
C GLU A 22 1.35 6.71 -4.44
N SER A 23 1.76 6.80 -3.18
CA SER A 23 3.07 7.34 -2.84
C SER A 23 4.18 6.44 -3.37
N LEU A 24 4.04 5.12 -3.21
CA LEU A 24 5.05 4.15 -3.60
C LEU A 24 5.37 4.21 -5.10
N VAL A 25 4.38 4.40 -5.96
CA VAL A 25 4.63 4.44 -7.41
C VAL A 25 4.95 5.84 -7.95
N THR A 26 4.70 6.89 -7.16
CA THR A 26 5.09 8.27 -7.51
C THR A 26 6.51 8.60 -7.05
N ALA A 27 6.91 8.14 -5.86
CA ALA A 27 8.21 8.41 -5.25
C ALA A 27 8.81 7.13 -4.63
N PRO A 28 9.11 6.09 -5.45
CA PRO A 28 9.47 4.76 -4.97
C PRO A 28 10.70 4.71 -4.07
N GLU A 29 11.71 5.54 -4.35
CA GLU A 29 12.93 5.57 -3.55
C GLU A 29 12.72 6.20 -2.17
N GLU A 30 11.94 7.27 -2.11
CA GLU A 30 11.62 7.97 -0.86
C GLU A 30 10.76 7.08 0.05
N GLU A 31 9.70 6.51 -0.51
CA GLU A 31 8.80 5.61 0.22
C GLU A 31 9.51 4.35 0.70
N LEU A 32 10.34 3.73 -0.15
CA LEU A 32 11.08 2.54 0.27
C LEU A 32 12.08 2.88 1.38
N ARG A 33 12.74 4.04 1.34
CA ARG A 33 13.63 4.49 2.42
C ARG A 33 12.87 4.64 3.74
N ASP A 34 11.64 5.15 3.72
CA ASP A 34 10.83 5.32 4.92
C ASP A 34 10.30 3.98 5.45
N ILE A 35 9.90 3.07 4.57
CA ILE A 35 9.57 1.68 4.93
C ILE A 35 10.77 1.01 5.63
N MET A 36 11.95 1.04 5.01
CA MET A 36 13.16 0.40 5.54
C MET A 36 13.56 1.00 6.90
N ARG A 37 13.46 2.32 7.04
CA ARG A 37 13.69 3.02 8.31
C ARG A 37 12.74 2.57 9.42
N SER A 38 11.44 2.43 9.11
CA SER A 38 10.45 1.95 10.07
C SER A 38 10.67 0.50 10.48
N LEU A 39 11.29 -0.31 9.61
CA LEU A 39 11.62 -1.71 9.87
C LEU A 39 12.99 -1.90 10.53
N ASP A 40 13.74 -0.81 10.76
CA ASP A 40 15.13 -0.83 11.22
C ASP A 40 16.06 -1.67 10.31
N LEU A 41 15.84 -1.55 8.99
CA LEU A 41 16.60 -2.23 7.95
C LEU A 41 17.38 -1.22 7.10
N SER A 42 18.50 -1.67 6.53
CA SER A 42 19.28 -0.87 5.58
C SER A 42 18.69 -0.96 4.16
N LEU A 43 18.56 0.19 3.49
CA LEU A 43 18.14 0.24 2.10
C LEU A 43 19.17 -0.41 1.18
N ASP A 44 18.73 -1.27 0.28
CA ASP A 44 19.52 -1.86 -0.80
C ASP A 44 18.98 -1.37 -2.15
N GLU A 45 19.80 -0.65 -2.91
CA GLU A 45 19.43 -0.08 -4.21
C GLU A 45 18.90 -1.13 -5.20
N ARG A 46 19.31 -2.40 -5.04
CA ARG A 46 18.82 -3.51 -5.87
C ARG A 46 17.33 -3.79 -5.67
N GLN A 47 16.71 -3.31 -4.60
CA GLN A 47 15.26 -3.45 -4.35
C GLN A 47 14.42 -2.69 -5.38
N LEU A 48 14.97 -1.64 -6.01
CA LEU A 48 14.28 -0.84 -7.03
C LEU A 48 14.72 -1.18 -8.46
N SER A 49 15.76 -2.02 -8.61
CA SER A 49 16.32 -2.37 -9.91
C SER A 49 15.29 -3.12 -10.77
N LEU A 50 14.99 -2.57 -11.95
CA LEU A 50 14.14 -3.21 -12.95
C LEU A 50 14.74 -4.54 -13.41
N GLU A 51 16.04 -4.55 -13.70
CA GLU A 51 16.77 -5.74 -14.15
C GLU A 51 16.60 -6.89 -13.16
N ARG A 52 16.81 -6.62 -11.86
CA ARG A 52 16.61 -7.61 -10.79
C ARG A 52 15.17 -8.10 -10.67
N ARG A 53 14.18 -7.22 -10.85
CA ARG A 53 12.77 -7.59 -10.77
C ARG A 53 12.33 -8.41 -11.99
N ALA A 54 12.85 -8.10 -13.17
CA ALA A 54 12.59 -8.84 -14.41
C ALA A 54 13.21 -10.25 -14.39
N ASP A 55 14.34 -10.41 -13.72
CA ASP A 55 15.01 -11.71 -13.52
C ASP A 55 14.31 -12.61 -12.48
N ASP A 56 13.35 -12.07 -11.70
CA ASP A 56 12.60 -12.87 -10.74
C ASP A 56 11.71 -13.89 -11.48
N PRO A 57 11.76 -15.18 -11.16
CA PRO A 57 10.90 -16.19 -11.79
C PRO A 57 9.41 -15.87 -11.69
N ARG A 58 8.99 -15.11 -10.68
CA ARG A 58 7.61 -14.64 -10.53
C ARG A 58 7.22 -13.67 -11.63
N ALA A 59 8.14 -12.88 -12.19
CA ALA A 59 7.84 -11.95 -13.28
C ALA A 59 7.44 -12.68 -14.57
N GLN A 60 7.75 -13.97 -14.69
CA GLN A 60 7.37 -14.82 -15.82
C GLN A 60 5.97 -15.43 -15.68
N ALA A 61 5.28 -15.21 -14.55
CA ALA A 61 3.90 -15.67 -14.39
C ALA A 61 2.92 -14.59 -14.85
N ASP A 62 1.91 -14.95 -15.64
CA ASP A 62 0.92 -14.02 -16.21
C ASP A 62 0.27 -13.09 -15.17
N LYS A 63 -0.01 -13.61 -13.97
CA LYS A 63 -0.59 -12.84 -12.86
C LYS A 63 0.32 -11.74 -12.29
N PHE A 64 1.60 -11.74 -12.67
CA PHE A 64 2.62 -10.78 -12.24
C PHE A 64 3.28 -10.10 -13.44
N ALA A 65 2.58 -9.98 -14.57
CA ALA A 65 3.11 -9.36 -15.80
C ALA A 65 3.79 -8.00 -15.56
N ARG A 66 3.27 -7.20 -14.62
CA ARG A 66 3.79 -5.88 -14.28
C ARG A 66 5.05 -5.88 -13.41
N LEU A 67 5.46 -7.03 -12.85
CA LEU A 67 6.64 -7.11 -11.99
C LEU A 67 7.93 -6.79 -12.75
N GLY A 68 7.98 -7.18 -14.03
CA GLY A 68 9.08 -6.88 -14.96
C GLY A 68 8.98 -5.51 -15.63
N GLU A 69 8.04 -4.65 -15.23
CA GLU A 69 7.88 -3.29 -15.76
C GLU A 69 8.50 -2.25 -14.83
N ALA A 70 8.77 -1.05 -15.37
CA ALA A 70 9.17 0.09 -14.54
C ALA A 70 8.07 0.41 -13.51
N ILE A 71 8.47 0.87 -12.33
CA ILE A 71 7.49 1.38 -11.36
C ILE A 71 6.98 2.71 -11.91
N ASP A 72 5.68 2.81 -12.14
CA ASP A 72 5.05 4.03 -12.64
C ASP A 72 3.63 4.22 -12.06
N ALA A 73 3.18 5.47 -12.16
CA ALA A 73 1.86 5.89 -11.71
C ALA A 73 0.75 5.66 -12.75
N SER A 74 0.98 4.92 -13.85
CA SER A 74 0.00 4.76 -14.94
C SER A 74 -1.32 4.14 -14.50
N SER A 75 -1.31 3.39 -13.39
CA SER A 75 -2.52 2.79 -12.83
C SER A 75 -3.29 3.69 -11.88
N GLN A 76 -2.68 4.77 -11.41
CA GLN A 76 -3.36 5.71 -10.53
C GLN A 76 -4.46 6.42 -11.31
N GLY A 77 -5.66 6.48 -10.72
CA GLY A 77 -6.78 7.20 -11.32
C GLY A 77 -7.42 6.57 -12.55
N ARG A 78 -6.95 5.40 -13.05
CA ARG A 78 -7.59 4.70 -14.19
C ARG A 78 -9.08 4.45 -14.01
N TRP A 79 -9.52 4.24 -12.76
CA TRP A 79 -10.93 4.08 -12.42
C TRP A 79 -11.80 5.26 -12.89
N ARG A 80 -11.23 6.47 -13.07
CA ARG A 80 -11.96 7.65 -13.58
C ARG A 80 -12.36 7.50 -15.05
N GLU A 81 -11.66 6.66 -15.80
CA GLU A 81 -11.93 6.35 -17.20
C GLU A 81 -12.73 5.05 -17.34
N GLU A 82 -12.59 4.14 -16.38
CA GLU A 82 -13.27 2.84 -16.37
C GLU A 82 -14.67 2.88 -15.75
N LEU A 83 -14.95 3.81 -14.85
CA LEU A 83 -16.23 3.95 -14.18
C LEU A 83 -16.95 5.24 -14.59
N ASP A 84 -18.24 5.12 -14.87
CA ASP A 84 -19.09 6.27 -15.07
C ASP A 84 -19.52 6.93 -13.74
N ARG A 85 -20.12 8.11 -13.83
CA ARG A 85 -20.52 8.87 -12.64
C ARG A 85 -21.52 8.10 -11.75
N PRO A 86 -22.59 7.49 -12.28
CA PRO A 86 -23.46 6.61 -11.50
C PRO A 86 -22.73 5.48 -10.77
N GLU A 87 -21.78 4.81 -11.42
CA GLU A 87 -20.99 3.73 -10.82
C GLU A 87 -20.10 4.24 -9.67
N VAL A 88 -19.45 5.37 -9.86
CA VAL A 88 -18.67 6.04 -8.80
C VAL A 88 -19.57 6.40 -7.62
N GLN A 89 -20.75 6.98 -7.85
CA GLN A 89 -21.71 7.31 -6.79
C GLN A 89 -22.19 6.06 -6.04
N ALA A 90 -22.46 4.97 -6.75
CA ALA A 90 -22.88 3.71 -6.13
C ALA A 90 -21.76 3.13 -5.25
N PHE A 91 -20.51 3.14 -5.73
CA PHE A 91 -19.36 2.68 -4.98
C PHE A 91 -19.09 3.54 -3.73
N GLU A 92 -19.08 4.87 -3.88
CA GLU A 92 -18.87 5.81 -2.78
C GLU A 92 -20.02 5.77 -1.75
N GLY A 93 -21.25 5.47 -2.19
CA GLY A 93 -22.37 5.24 -1.28
C GLY A 93 -22.19 4.02 -0.36
N ILE A 94 -21.40 3.02 -0.78
CA ILE A 94 -21.10 1.81 -0.01
C ILE A 94 -19.81 1.95 0.79
N ALA A 95 -18.75 2.44 0.16
CA ALA A 95 -17.38 2.43 0.67
C ALA A 95 -16.82 3.81 1.06
N GLY A 96 -17.59 4.88 0.89
CA GLY A 96 -17.11 6.25 1.06
C GLY A 96 -16.56 6.54 2.46
N GLN A 97 -17.20 6.01 3.51
CA GLN A 97 -16.69 6.18 4.88
C GLN A 97 -15.31 5.54 5.07
N GLN A 98 -15.08 4.38 4.44
CA GLN A 98 -13.80 3.68 4.51
C GLN A 98 -12.73 4.39 3.67
N LEU A 99 -13.10 4.93 2.51
CA LEU A 99 -12.19 5.77 1.70
C LEU A 99 -11.74 6.99 2.50
N GLU A 100 -12.67 7.74 3.08
CA GLU A 100 -12.38 8.91 3.92
C GLU A 100 -11.50 8.52 5.13
N ALA A 101 -11.80 7.41 5.81
CA ALA A 101 -11.01 6.92 6.95
C ALA A 101 -9.59 6.46 6.57
N LEU A 102 -9.39 6.02 5.32
CA LEU A 102 -8.09 5.70 4.75
C LEU A 102 -7.38 6.92 4.17
N GLY A 103 -8.01 8.11 4.17
CA GLY A 103 -7.42 9.35 3.67
C GLY A 103 -7.63 9.61 2.16
N TYR A 104 -8.55 8.91 1.51
CA TYR A 104 -8.92 9.14 0.11
C TYR A 104 -10.09 10.12 0.01
N ASP A 105 -9.97 11.09 -0.89
CA ASP A 105 -11.04 12.02 -1.22
C ASP A 105 -12.13 11.34 -2.07
N LEU A 106 -13.39 11.66 -1.78
CA LEU A 106 -14.52 11.26 -2.62
C LEU A 106 -14.56 12.13 -3.89
N ALA A 107 -14.78 11.48 -5.02
CA ALA A 107 -14.91 12.12 -6.31
C ALA A 107 -16.28 12.75 -6.52
N THR A 108 -17.31 12.23 -5.84
CA THR A 108 -18.64 12.83 -5.85
C THR A 108 -18.92 13.52 -4.52
N PRO A 109 -19.11 14.86 -4.52
CA PRO A 109 -19.50 15.57 -3.31
C PRO A 109 -20.90 15.11 -2.87
N LYS A 110 -21.07 15.01 -1.55
CA LYS A 110 -22.35 14.66 -0.90
C LYS A 110 -23.42 15.71 -1.18
#